data_AF-A0A8J5JCV8-F1
#
_entry.id   AF-A0A8J5JCV8-F1
#
_cell.length_a   1.000
_cell.length_b   1.000
_cell.length_c   1.000
_cell.angle_alpha   90.00
_cell.angle_beta   90.00
_cell.angle_gamma   90.00
#
_symmetry.space_group_name_H-M   'P 1'
#
loop_
_entity.id
_entity.type
_entity.pdbx_description
1 polymer ?
#
loop_
_entity_poly.entity_id
_entity_poly.type
_entity_poly.pdbx_seq_one_letter_code
_entity_poly.pdbx_strand_id
1 'polypeptide(L)'
;FQYIFNDTGFNKPFFSTYLKTSMFSLYLLGFIFWSPWRHQCAQRNHDESIYQTRDRRTPPPVPIFTLDQLASSVARDSDANAQLIHLSEPKYVPLKLQELQEKSSDGESDDSSVKSVRFSKLTEVRQMSENEAVDAMMSRLSFSASVRAEQLAMQAANKLSVKEVMKISSIFCLLVFVSLEDLNLESSVVPVGVVWSIAGAILYACYMVFLKHKVPTEDRMDFTMFFGFVGFFNTIILWPGFPLLDVFGWETFQLPNLQHLFYMSVNGLVGTVLSELLWLWGCFLTSSLMATLSLSLTIPLTMFVDIWLKGIKYSLLIYIGAIPMMTSFIAVSLLTHYESWDPLMDGMKYLHRKCWRRNHMYR
;
A
#
# COMPACT_ATOMS: atom_id res chain seq x y z
N PHE A 1 -12.28 24.45 -7.65
CA PHE A 1 -11.67 25.38 -6.67
C PHE A 1 -11.46 26.78 -7.25
N GLN A 2 -10.69 26.95 -8.33
CA GLN A 2 -10.40 28.28 -8.90
C GLN A 2 -11.66 29.07 -9.30
N TYR A 3 -12.68 28.42 -9.87
CA TYR A 3 -13.96 29.06 -10.22
C TYR A 3 -14.73 29.63 -9.01
N ILE A 4 -14.72 28.93 -7.86
CA ILE A 4 -15.41 29.38 -6.63
C ILE A 4 -14.62 30.50 -5.92
N PHE A 5 -13.30 30.55 -6.06
CA PHE A 5 -12.48 31.59 -5.45
C PHE A 5 -12.35 32.84 -6.32
N ASN A 6 -12.23 32.70 -7.65
CA ASN A 6 -12.06 33.83 -8.56
C ASN A 6 -13.38 34.46 -9.03
N ASP A 7 -14.42 33.68 -9.35
CA ASP A 7 -15.61 34.25 -10.01
C ASP A 7 -16.69 34.72 -9.02
N THR A 8 -16.67 34.25 -7.76
CA THR A 8 -17.68 34.64 -6.74
C THR A 8 -17.12 35.44 -5.55
N GLY A 9 -15.81 35.73 -5.52
CA GLY A 9 -15.19 36.65 -4.55
C GLY A 9 -15.23 36.19 -3.08
N PHE A 10 -15.52 34.91 -2.81
CA PHE A 10 -15.63 34.39 -1.45
C PHE A 10 -14.28 33.95 -0.89
N ASN A 11 -13.46 34.90 -0.44
CA ASN A 11 -12.12 34.65 0.12
C ASN A 11 -12.18 34.35 1.63
N LYS A 12 -12.71 33.17 2.00
CA LYS A 12 -12.88 32.70 3.39
C LYS A 12 -12.28 31.31 3.58
N PRO A 13 -10.93 31.21 3.68
CA PRO A 13 -10.24 29.93 3.71
C PRO A 13 -10.51 29.13 5.00
N PHE A 14 -10.64 29.78 6.15
CA PHE A 14 -10.92 29.09 7.41
C PHE A 14 -12.32 28.47 7.40
N PHE A 15 -13.33 29.24 7.00
CA PHE A 15 -14.69 28.73 6.86
C PHE A 15 -14.76 27.55 5.86
N SER A 16 -14.02 27.64 4.75
CA SER A 16 -13.95 26.55 3.76
C SER A 16 -13.39 25.25 4.33
N THR A 17 -12.32 25.35 5.09
CA THR A 17 -11.66 24.22 5.73
C THR A 17 -12.51 23.65 6.86
N TYR A 18 -13.11 24.50 7.69
CA TYR A 18 -14.01 24.08 8.76
C TYR A 18 -15.18 23.27 8.21
N LEU A 19 -15.88 23.78 7.19
CA LEU A 19 -17.03 23.08 6.63
C LEU A 19 -16.62 21.72 6.04
N LYS A 20 -15.56 21.66 5.22
CA LYS A 20 -15.09 20.39 4.63
C LYS A 20 -14.69 19.36 5.68
N THR A 21 -13.91 19.77 6.67
CA THR A 21 -13.43 18.85 7.69
C THR A 21 -14.54 18.41 8.64
N SER A 22 -15.51 19.28 8.92
CA SER A 22 -16.70 18.92 9.68
C SER A 22 -17.58 17.88 8.95
N MET A 23 -17.57 17.85 7.62
CA MET A 23 -18.34 16.88 6.85
C MET A 23 -17.89 15.43 7.06
N PHE A 24 -16.66 15.18 7.52
CA PHE A 24 -16.26 13.82 7.92
C PHE A 24 -17.10 13.27 9.08
N SER A 25 -17.65 14.13 9.95
CA SER A 25 -18.56 13.70 11.02
C SER A 25 -19.86 13.06 10.50
N LEU A 26 -20.22 13.27 9.23
CA LEU A 26 -21.37 12.62 8.60
C LEU A 26 -21.22 11.09 8.58
N TYR A 27 -20.00 10.56 8.61
CA TYR A 27 -19.79 9.12 8.75
C TYR A 27 -20.37 8.56 10.06
N LEU A 28 -20.38 9.34 11.14
CA LEU A 28 -21.00 8.92 12.40
C LEU A 28 -22.53 8.88 12.29
N LEU A 29 -23.13 9.67 11.40
CA LEU A 29 -24.58 9.64 11.17
C LEU A 29 -25.02 8.31 10.56
N GLY A 30 -24.22 7.73 9.66
CA GLY A 30 -24.47 6.37 9.16
C GLY A 30 -24.57 5.35 10.31
N PHE A 31 -23.74 5.50 11.35
CA PHE A 31 -23.78 4.64 12.52
C PHE A 31 -25.02 4.93 13.40
N ILE A 32 -25.45 6.19 13.49
CA ILE A 32 -26.65 6.57 14.25
C ILE A 32 -27.93 6.07 13.59
N PHE A 33 -28.05 6.24 12.27
CA PHE A 33 -29.29 5.98 11.55
C PHE A 33 -29.37 4.58 10.94
N TRP A 34 -28.25 3.87 10.73
CA TRP A 34 -28.24 2.57 10.07
C TRP A 34 -27.89 1.43 11.05
N SER A 35 -28.94 0.78 11.57
CA SER A 35 -28.84 -0.35 12.51
C SER A 35 -27.98 -1.54 12.01
N PRO A 36 -28.04 -1.97 10.74
CA PRO A 36 -27.22 -3.07 10.23
C PRO A 36 -25.71 -2.82 10.36
N TRP A 37 -25.29 -1.57 10.24
CA TRP A 37 -23.88 -1.19 10.32
C TRP A 37 -23.35 -1.32 11.75
N ARG A 38 -24.19 -1.01 12.77
CA ARG A 38 -23.87 -1.29 14.18
C ARG A 38 -23.67 -2.78 14.45
N HIS A 39 -24.52 -3.61 13.85
CA HIS A 39 -24.43 -5.06 14.00
C HIS A 39 -23.15 -5.62 13.38
N GLN A 40 -22.74 -5.13 12.20
CA GLN A 40 -21.49 -5.55 11.55
C GLN A 40 -20.25 -5.25 12.41
N CYS A 41 -20.16 -4.05 12.99
CA CYS A 41 -19.05 -3.69 13.88
C CYS A 41 -19.05 -4.50 15.19
N ALA A 42 -20.23 -4.78 15.75
CA ALA A 42 -20.35 -5.59 16.96
C ALA A 42 -19.96 -7.07 16.72
N GLN A 43 -20.32 -7.61 15.56
CA GLN A 43 -20.06 -9.01 15.20
C GLN A 43 -18.59 -9.26 14.86
N ARG A 44 -17.93 -8.31 14.18
CA ARG A 44 -16.48 -8.31 13.91
C ARG A 44 -15.65 -8.37 15.20
N ASN A 45 -16.01 -7.57 16.21
CA ASN A 45 -15.32 -7.60 17.52
C ASN A 45 -15.51 -8.92 18.27
N HIS A 46 -16.68 -9.56 18.11
CA HIS A 46 -16.98 -10.82 18.79
C HIS A 46 -16.18 -11.98 18.20
N ASP A 47 -16.04 -12.02 16.87
CA ASP A 47 -15.19 -12.97 16.17
C ASP A 47 -13.73 -12.82 16.59
N GLU A 48 -13.16 -11.59 16.56
CA GLU A 48 -11.76 -11.33 16.96
C GLU A 48 -11.44 -11.84 18.40
N SER A 49 -12.38 -11.69 19.33
CA SER A 49 -12.22 -12.11 20.73
C SER A 49 -12.16 -13.63 20.92
N ILE A 50 -12.90 -14.39 20.10
CA ILE A 50 -12.93 -15.87 20.12
C ILE A 50 -11.60 -16.43 19.56
N TYR A 51 -11.01 -15.75 18.58
CA TYR A 51 -9.72 -16.15 18.01
C TYR A 51 -8.54 -15.87 18.97
N GLN A 52 -8.52 -14.73 19.65
CA GLN A 52 -7.49 -14.42 20.66
C GLN A 52 -7.53 -15.35 21.89
N THR A 53 -8.71 -15.84 22.29
CA THR A 53 -8.83 -16.79 23.40
C THR A 53 -8.36 -18.21 23.04
N ARG A 54 -8.41 -18.58 21.75
CA ARG A 54 -7.88 -19.86 21.25
C ARG A 54 -6.35 -19.86 21.15
N ASP A 55 -5.75 -18.72 20.82
CA ASP A 55 -4.30 -18.49 20.69
C ASP A 55 -3.52 -18.69 22.01
N ARG A 56 -4.14 -18.40 23.17
CA ARG A 56 -3.52 -18.62 24.49
C ARG A 56 -3.42 -20.09 24.91
N ARG A 57 -4.15 -21.02 24.28
CA ARG A 57 -4.19 -22.44 24.69
C ARG A 57 -3.23 -23.33 23.91
N THR A 58 -2.61 -22.83 22.84
CA THR A 58 -1.63 -23.59 22.04
C THR A 58 -0.20 -23.28 22.50
N PRO A 59 0.61 -24.30 22.87
CA PRO A 59 2.02 -24.07 23.18
C PRO A 59 2.77 -23.53 21.95
N PRO A 60 3.85 -22.75 22.14
CA PRO A 60 4.65 -22.26 21.02
C PRO A 60 5.24 -23.46 20.24
N PRO A 61 5.11 -23.52 18.91
CA PRO A 61 5.76 -24.57 18.14
C PRO A 61 7.28 -24.31 18.10
N VAL A 62 8.02 -25.42 18.18
CA VAL A 62 9.49 -25.54 18.18
C VAL A 62 10.07 -24.92 16.89
N PRO A 63 11.24 -24.25 16.95
CA PRO A 63 11.82 -23.60 15.77
C PRO A 63 12.28 -24.63 14.75
N ILE A 64 11.48 -24.85 13.71
CA ILE A 64 11.92 -25.52 12.48
C ILE A 64 12.38 -24.42 11.54
N PHE A 65 13.70 -24.30 11.39
CA PHE A 65 14.43 -23.49 10.39
C PHE A 65 13.84 -22.08 10.15
N THR A 66 14.07 -21.19 11.12
CA THR A 66 14.00 -19.72 11.03
C THR A 66 13.10 -19.14 9.92
N LEU A 67 11.82 -18.98 10.25
CA LEU A 67 10.88 -18.08 9.53
C LEU A 67 11.46 -16.67 9.31
N ASP A 68 12.37 -16.23 10.20
CA ASP A 68 13.17 -15.01 10.06
C ASP A 68 14.06 -14.99 8.80
N GLN A 69 14.55 -16.14 8.33
CA GLN A 69 15.34 -16.23 7.10
C GLN A 69 14.47 -16.09 5.84
N LEU A 70 13.22 -16.56 5.88
CA LEU A 70 12.24 -16.38 4.79
C LEU A 70 11.72 -14.94 4.71
N ALA A 71 11.46 -14.32 5.86
CA ALA A 71 11.07 -12.92 5.92
C ALA A 71 12.19 -11.99 5.40
N SER A 72 13.45 -12.43 5.51
CA SER A 72 14.63 -11.74 4.97
C SER A 72 14.83 -11.95 3.46
N SER A 73 14.34 -13.05 2.87
CA SER A 73 14.46 -13.32 1.43
C SER A 73 13.38 -12.61 0.61
N VAL A 74 12.15 -12.54 1.13
CA VAL A 74 11.04 -11.80 0.50
C VAL A 74 11.36 -10.30 0.36
N ALA A 75 12.12 -9.72 1.30
CA ALA A 75 12.50 -8.31 1.26
C ALA A 75 13.76 -8.00 0.42
N ARG A 76 14.50 -9.01 -0.07
CA ARG A 76 15.83 -8.79 -0.66
C ARG A 76 15.92 -8.88 -2.18
N ASP A 77 15.06 -9.63 -2.85
CA ASP A 77 15.25 -9.91 -4.28
C ASP A 77 14.07 -9.47 -5.14
N SER A 78 13.96 -8.15 -5.33
CA SER A 78 13.31 -7.57 -6.51
C SER A 78 14.23 -7.56 -7.74
N ASP A 79 15.48 -8.02 -7.62
CA ASP A 79 16.50 -7.92 -8.66
C ASP A 79 17.43 -9.16 -8.65
N ALA A 80 17.03 -10.28 -9.26
CA ALA A 80 17.93 -11.15 -10.05
C ALA A 80 17.25 -12.43 -10.57
N ASN A 81 17.29 -12.58 -11.89
CA ASN A 81 17.26 -13.85 -12.65
C ASN A 81 15.98 -14.71 -12.59
N ALA A 82 15.07 -14.39 -13.52
CA ALA A 82 14.12 -15.35 -14.08
C ALA A 82 14.86 -16.50 -14.79
N GLN A 83 15.14 -17.59 -14.07
CA GLN A 83 15.38 -18.90 -14.66
C GLN A 83 14.05 -19.65 -14.72
N LEU A 84 13.54 -19.80 -15.95
CA LEU A 84 12.36 -20.56 -16.36
C LEU A 84 12.57 -22.07 -16.17
N ILE A 85 12.69 -22.52 -14.91
CA ILE A 85 12.56 -23.94 -14.57
C ILE A 85 11.79 -24.04 -13.26
N HIS A 86 10.56 -24.57 -13.34
CA HIS A 86 9.63 -24.72 -12.21
C HIS A 86 10.22 -25.54 -11.05
N LEU A 87 11.20 -26.42 -11.32
CA LEU A 87 11.92 -27.20 -10.33
C LEU A 87 13.41 -27.29 -10.73
N SER A 88 14.33 -27.22 -9.76
CA SER A 88 15.75 -27.47 -10.03
C SER A 88 16.01 -28.90 -10.52
N GLU A 89 17.20 -29.12 -11.09
CA GLU A 89 17.67 -30.48 -11.39
C GLU A 89 17.57 -31.39 -10.14
N PRO A 90 17.20 -32.66 -10.34
CA PRO A 90 16.91 -33.56 -9.23
C PRO A 90 18.18 -33.97 -8.48
N LYS A 91 18.20 -33.71 -7.17
CA LYS A 91 19.30 -34.11 -6.27
C LYS A 91 18.84 -35.26 -5.37
N TYR A 92 19.48 -36.41 -5.49
CA TYR A 92 19.16 -37.58 -4.67
C TYR A 92 19.93 -37.55 -3.36
N VAL A 93 19.22 -37.55 -2.24
CA VAL A 93 19.78 -37.51 -0.88
C VAL A 93 19.36 -38.77 -0.11
N PRO A 94 20.26 -39.43 0.62
CA PRO A 94 19.91 -40.64 1.39
C PRO A 94 18.89 -40.35 2.50
N LEU A 95 17.90 -41.23 2.62
CA LEU A 95 16.87 -41.22 3.65
C LEU A 95 17.48 -41.46 5.04
N LYS A 96 17.46 -40.44 5.91
CA LYS A 96 17.72 -40.61 7.34
C LYS A 96 16.44 -41.11 8.03
N LEU A 97 16.21 -42.42 7.99
CA LEU A 97 15.25 -43.04 8.88
C LEU A 97 15.89 -43.04 10.27
N GLN A 98 15.27 -42.38 11.24
CA GLN A 98 15.68 -42.48 12.64
C GLN A 98 15.62 -43.97 13.00
N GLU A 99 16.78 -44.57 13.31
CA GLU A 99 16.95 -46.00 13.52
C GLU A 99 16.09 -46.49 14.69
N LEU A 100 14.81 -46.78 14.42
CA LEU A 100 14.04 -47.72 15.22
C LEU A 100 14.56 -49.11 14.86
N GLN A 101 15.68 -49.43 15.48
CA GLN A 101 16.23 -50.75 15.76
C GLN A 101 15.43 -51.93 15.18
N GLU A 102 15.56 -52.17 13.87
CA GLU A 102 15.21 -53.47 13.28
C GLU A 102 16.31 -54.44 13.71
N LYS A 103 16.07 -55.10 14.84
CA LYS A 103 16.88 -56.20 15.34
C LYS A 103 16.69 -57.38 14.35
N SER A 104 17.55 -57.47 13.34
CA SER A 104 17.64 -58.65 12.48
C SER A 104 18.18 -59.81 13.33
N SER A 105 17.30 -60.75 13.68
CA SER A 105 17.68 -62.02 14.27
C SER A 105 18.22 -62.91 13.15
N ASP A 106 19.52 -63.20 13.18
CA ASP A 106 20.11 -64.30 12.42
C ASP A 106 19.49 -65.61 12.92
N GLY A 107 18.69 -66.22 12.06
CA GLY A 107 18.10 -67.54 12.25
C GLY A 107 17.90 -68.15 10.88
N GLU A 108 18.87 -68.93 10.45
CA GLU A 108 18.79 -69.75 9.24
C GLU A 108 17.56 -70.66 9.34
N SER A 109 16.60 -70.48 8.43
CA SER A 109 15.72 -71.56 8.02
C SER A 109 15.18 -71.26 6.62
N ASP A 110 15.52 -72.14 5.69
CA ASP A 110 14.93 -72.23 4.35
C ASP A 110 13.41 -72.36 4.45
N ASP A 111 12.67 -71.51 3.73
CA ASP A 111 11.68 -71.85 2.70
C ASP A 111 10.69 -70.68 2.47
N SER A 112 10.16 -70.61 1.25
CA SER A 112 9.31 -69.57 0.66
C SER A 112 10.01 -68.31 0.10
N SER A 113 9.97 -68.21 -1.22
CA SER A 113 10.37 -67.07 -2.03
C SER A 113 9.41 -65.88 -1.84
N VAL A 114 9.45 -65.24 -0.67
CA VAL A 114 8.83 -63.94 -0.47
C VAL A 114 9.64 -62.92 -1.28
N LYS A 115 9.07 -62.42 -2.38
CA LYS A 115 9.66 -61.31 -3.15
C LYS A 115 9.82 -60.10 -2.23
N SER A 116 10.99 -59.93 -1.64
CA SER A 116 11.32 -58.73 -0.87
C SER A 116 11.58 -57.58 -1.85
N VAL A 117 10.72 -56.57 -1.85
CA VAL A 117 10.93 -55.35 -2.64
C VAL A 117 11.91 -54.46 -1.88
N ARG A 118 13.15 -54.38 -2.35
CA ARG A 118 14.16 -53.48 -1.79
C ARG A 118 13.93 -52.07 -2.35
N PHE A 119 13.33 -51.19 -1.56
CA PHE A 119 13.20 -49.79 -1.93
C PHE A 119 14.57 -49.09 -1.91
N SER A 120 14.83 -48.26 -2.92
CA SER A 120 15.99 -47.37 -2.91
C SER A 120 15.86 -46.39 -1.75
N LYS A 121 16.88 -46.33 -0.86
CA LYS A 121 16.91 -45.43 0.30
C LYS A 121 17.33 -44.00 -0.09
N LEU A 122 16.91 -43.53 -1.27
CA LEU A 122 17.19 -42.20 -1.79
C LEU A 122 15.89 -41.42 -1.92
N THR A 123 15.85 -40.24 -1.33
CA THR A 123 14.81 -39.23 -1.60
C THR A 123 15.29 -38.27 -2.66
N GLU A 124 14.45 -38.01 -3.65
CA GLU A 124 14.65 -36.95 -4.61
C GLU A 124 14.28 -35.61 -3.97
N VAL A 125 15.22 -34.67 -3.96
CA VAL A 125 15.02 -33.30 -3.51
C VAL A 125 15.14 -32.38 -4.73
N ARG A 126 14.06 -31.67 -5.03
CA ARG A 126 14.04 -30.60 -6.03
C ARG A 126 13.82 -29.27 -5.31
N GLN A 127 14.58 -28.26 -5.70
CA GLN A 127 14.42 -26.90 -5.20
C GLN A 127 13.33 -26.22 -6.05
N MET A 128 12.27 -25.75 -5.40
CA MET A 128 11.19 -25.01 -6.05
C MET A 128 11.52 -23.51 -6.11
N SER A 129 10.87 -22.79 -7.02
CA SER A 129 11.01 -21.33 -7.10
C SER A 129 10.56 -20.68 -5.78
N GLU A 130 11.10 -19.51 -5.43
CA GLU A 130 10.80 -18.88 -4.14
C GLU A 130 9.31 -18.57 -3.97
N ASN A 131 8.62 -18.18 -5.05
CA ASN A 131 7.19 -17.90 -5.03
C ASN A 131 6.36 -19.18 -4.78
N GLU A 132 6.67 -20.27 -5.49
CA GLU A 132 6.02 -21.56 -5.27
C GLU A 132 6.37 -22.16 -3.91
N ALA A 133 7.59 -21.90 -3.40
CA ALA A 133 8.02 -22.34 -2.09
C ALA A 133 7.18 -21.72 -0.98
N VAL A 134 6.94 -20.41 -1.09
CA VAL A 134 6.13 -19.67 -0.13
C VAL A 134 4.67 -20.13 -0.20
N ASP A 135 4.10 -20.29 -1.39
CA ASP A 135 2.69 -20.72 -1.53
C ASP A 135 2.47 -22.18 -1.07
N ALA A 136 3.37 -23.10 -1.44
CA ALA A 136 3.37 -24.48 -0.96
C ALA A 136 3.60 -24.57 0.57
N MET A 137 4.36 -23.64 1.15
CA MET A 137 4.53 -23.55 2.59
C MET A 137 3.26 -23.00 3.26
N MET A 138 2.70 -21.90 2.76
CA MET A 138 1.49 -21.27 3.30
C MET A 138 0.29 -22.21 3.28
N SER A 139 0.11 -22.99 2.19
CA SER A 139 -0.94 -24.01 2.08
C SER A 139 -0.78 -25.19 3.05
N ARG A 140 0.44 -25.43 3.56
CA ARG A 140 0.73 -26.47 4.57
C ARG A 140 0.64 -25.98 6.01
N LEU A 141 0.56 -24.66 6.23
CA LEU A 141 0.43 -24.09 7.56
C LEU A 141 -1.00 -24.23 8.08
N SER A 142 -1.15 -24.51 9.38
CA SER A 142 -2.43 -24.32 10.05
C SER A 142 -2.85 -22.85 9.97
N PHE A 143 -4.15 -22.55 9.95
CA PHE A 143 -4.68 -21.18 9.83
C PHE A 143 -4.07 -20.19 10.86
N SER A 144 -3.86 -20.61 12.11
CA SER A 144 -3.20 -19.77 13.12
C SER A 144 -1.72 -19.52 12.84
N ALA A 145 -1.05 -20.48 12.21
CA ALA A 145 0.36 -20.35 11.82
C ALA A 145 0.54 -19.49 10.56
N SER A 146 -0.39 -19.57 9.59
CA SER A 146 -0.36 -18.73 8.39
C SER A 146 -0.57 -17.25 8.73
N VAL A 147 -1.52 -16.92 9.60
CA VAL A 147 -1.75 -15.54 10.08
C VAL A 147 -0.50 -14.97 10.78
N ARG A 148 0.19 -15.80 11.59
CA ARG A 148 1.42 -15.36 12.27
C ARG A 148 2.58 -15.16 11.28
N ALA A 149 2.68 -16.03 10.27
CA ALA A 149 3.68 -15.91 9.21
C ALA A 149 3.45 -14.62 8.39
N GLU A 150 2.20 -14.30 8.08
CA GLU A 150 1.80 -13.06 7.42
C GLU A 150 2.16 -11.82 8.26
N GLN A 151 1.88 -11.84 9.56
CA GLN A 151 2.26 -10.74 10.47
C GLN A 151 3.78 -10.53 10.54
N LEU A 152 4.57 -11.61 10.57
CA LEU A 152 6.03 -11.53 10.57
C LEU A 152 6.58 -11.05 9.23
N ALA A 153 5.98 -11.48 8.11
CA ALA A 153 6.30 -10.98 6.78
C ALA A 153 5.99 -9.48 6.66
N MET A 154 4.85 -9.02 7.17
CA MET A 154 4.51 -7.59 7.23
C MET A 154 5.49 -6.79 8.10
N GLN A 155 5.96 -7.36 9.22
CA GLN A 155 6.97 -6.72 10.07
C GLN A 155 8.34 -6.64 9.40
N ALA A 156 8.73 -7.68 8.65
CA ALA A 156 9.95 -7.66 7.86
C ALA A 156 9.86 -6.71 6.66
N ALA A 157 8.71 -6.62 6.00
CA ALA A 157 8.44 -5.66 4.93
C ALA A 157 8.47 -4.20 5.41
N ASN A 158 8.14 -3.94 6.68
CA ASN A 158 8.29 -2.59 7.27
C ASN A 158 9.76 -2.22 7.54
N LYS A 159 10.73 -3.15 7.43
CA LYS A 159 12.16 -2.81 7.47
C LYS A 159 12.61 -2.36 6.09
N LEU A 160 12.74 -1.05 5.92
CA LEU A 160 13.24 -0.46 4.69
C LEU A 160 14.68 -0.92 4.41
N SER A 161 14.89 -1.54 3.26
CA SER A 161 16.20 -1.89 2.73
C SER A 161 16.99 -0.63 2.37
N VAL A 162 18.31 -0.68 2.48
CA VAL A 162 19.20 0.44 2.10
C VAL A 162 18.93 0.90 0.66
N LYS A 163 18.60 -0.04 -0.23
CA LYS A 163 18.25 0.25 -1.63
C LYS A 163 16.95 1.09 -1.74
N GLU A 164 15.97 0.82 -0.91
CA GLU A 164 14.68 1.53 -0.89
C GLU A 164 14.84 2.94 -0.34
N VAL A 165 15.63 3.08 0.73
CA VAL A 165 15.99 4.40 1.30
C VAL A 165 16.71 5.26 0.25
N MET A 166 17.63 4.68 -0.52
CA MET A 166 18.30 5.39 -1.62
C MET A 166 17.32 5.85 -2.70
N LYS A 167 16.36 5.01 -3.10
CA LYS A 167 15.32 5.37 -4.08
C LYS A 167 14.45 6.52 -3.58
N ILE A 168 13.94 6.42 -2.35
CA ILE A 168 13.10 7.46 -1.74
C ILE A 168 13.86 8.78 -1.58
N SER A 169 15.13 8.71 -1.13
CA SER A 169 15.99 9.90 -1.00
C SER A 169 16.26 10.57 -2.34
N SER A 170 16.41 9.80 -3.43
CA SER A 170 16.61 10.34 -4.78
C SER A 170 15.38 11.10 -5.27
N ILE A 171 14.18 10.52 -5.07
CA ILE A 171 12.89 11.17 -5.40
C ILE A 171 12.72 12.46 -4.60
N PHE A 172 13.01 12.43 -3.30
CA PHE A 172 12.94 13.62 -2.45
C PHE A 172 13.90 14.72 -2.92
N CYS A 173 15.13 14.38 -3.30
CA CYS A 173 16.12 15.33 -3.79
C CYS A 173 15.65 16.02 -5.10
N LEU A 174 15.06 15.24 -6.02
CA LEU A 174 14.47 15.79 -7.24
C LEU A 174 13.31 16.74 -6.95
N LEU A 175 12.41 16.37 -6.02
CA LEU A 175 11.29 17.25 -5.62
C LEU A 175 11.79 18.56 -5.01
N VAL A 176 12.82 18.52 -4.17
CA VAL A 176 13.44 19.72 -3.61
C VAL A 176 14.05 20.58 -4.72
N PHE A 177 14.72 19.97 -5.70
CA PHE A 177 15.32 20.71 -6.81
C PHE A 177 14.27 21.42 -7.67
N VAL A 178 13.18 20.73 -8.03
CA VAL A 178 12.05 21.33 -8.75
C VAL A 178 11.44 22.47 -7.93
N SER A 179 11.24 22.26 -6.62
CA SER A 179 10.65 23.30 -5.74
C SER A 179 11.56 24.54 -5.61
N LEU A 180 12.88 24.36 -5.65
CA LEU A 180 13.84 25.47 -5.62
C LEU A 180 13.84 26.26 -6.93
N GLU A 181 13.62 25.58 -8.07
CA GLU A 181 13.46 26.25 -9.36
C GLU A 181 12.17 27.08 -9.41
N ASP A 182 11.05 26.52 -8.93
CA ASP A 182 9.78 27.24 -8.81
C ASP A 182 9.91 28.48 -7.91
N LEU A 183 10.61 28.39 -6.77
CA LEU A 183 10.86 29.52 -5.88
C LEU A 183 11.70 30.63 -6.55
N ASN A 184 12.67 30.26 -7.39
CA ASN A 184 13.47 31.24 -8.12
C ASN A 184 12.67 31.98 -9.21
N LEU A 185 11.62 31.36 -9.76
CA LEU A 185 10.76 31.96 -10.78
C LEU A 185 9.75 32.96 -10.20
N GLU A 186 9.25 32.74 -8.97
CA GLU A 186 8.13 33.50 -8.40
C GLU A 186 8.55 34.68 -7.48
N SER A 187 9.77 34.66 -6.89
CA SER A 187 10.55 35.78 -6.29
C SER A 187 11.48 35.27 -5.18
N SER A 188 12.62 35.93 -4.93
CA SER A 188 13.66 35.49 -3.95
C SER A 188 13.27 35.50 -2.46
N VAL A 189 11.99 35.74 -2.12
CA VAL A 189 11.50 35.70 -0.73
C VAL A 189 10.63 34.47 -0.55
N VAL A 190 11.01 33.58 0.37
CA VAL A 190 10.24 32.38 0.69
C VAL A 190 8.84 32.79 1.15
N PRO A 191 7.76 32.42 0.44
CA PRO A 191 6.41 32.73 0.86
C PRO A 191 6.13 32.10 2.22
N VAL A 192 5.44 32.84 3.09
CA VAL A 192 5.03 32.34 4.43
C VAL A 192 4.26 31.02 4.32
N GLY A 193 3.54 30.80 3.21
CA GLY A 193 2.84 29.54 2.91
C GLY A 193 3.76 28.31 2.81
N VAL A 194 5.01 28.47 2.33
CA VAL A 194 5.98 27.35 2.27
C VAL A 194 6.37 26.89 3.67
N VAL A 195 6.56 27.84 4.60
CA VAL A 195 6.86 27.53 6.00
C VAL A 195 5.70 26.77 6.65
N TRP A 196 4.46 27.21 6.44
CA TRP A 196 3.27 26.51 6.92
C TRP A 196 3.09 25.12 6.29
N SER A 197 3.44 24.96 5.01
CA SER A 197 3.39 23.67 4.31
C SER A 197 4.37 22.66 4.89
N ILE A 198 5.62 23.06 5.13
CA ILE A 198 6.63 22.19 5.75
C ILE A 198 6.22 21.83 7.19
N ALA A 199 5.72 22.80 7.96
CA ALA A 199 5.22 22.54 9.31
C ALA A 199 4.05 21.54 9.30
N GLY A 200 3.11 21.70 8.37
CA GLY A 200 1.99 20.77 8.18
C GLY A 200 2.45 19.36 7.78
N ALA A 201 3.43 19.25 6.88
CA ALA A 201 4.00 17.97 6.46
C ALA A 201 4.66 17.22 7.62
N ILE A 202 5.43 17.91 8.47
CA ILE A 202 6.05 17.31 9.67
C ILE A 202 4.97 16.83 10.64
N LEU A 203 3.97 17.66 10.93
CA LEU A 203 2.88 17.29 11.84
C LEU A 203 2.08 16.08 11.32
N TYR A 204 1.79 16.05 10.01
CA TYR A 204 1.10 14.92 9.39
C TYR A 204 1.94 13.64 9.42
N ALA A 205 3.26 13.73 9.17
CA ALA A 205 4.16 12.59 9.28
C ALA A 205 4.21 12.05 10.72
N CYS A 206 4.34 12.93 11.72
CA CYS A 206 4.28 12.53 13.14
C CYS A 206 2.94 11.85 13.46
N TYR A 207 1.82 12.43 13.01
CA TYR A 207 0.50 11.84 13.18
C TYR A 207 0.42 10.42 12.59
N MET A 208 0.89 10.22 11.36
CA MET A 208 0.89 8.89 10.73
C MET A 208 1.76 7.88 11.46
N VAL A 209 2.92 8.29 11.97
CA VAL A 209 3.78 7.41 12.79
C VAL A 209 3.09 7.03 14.10
N PHE A 210 2.47 7.98 14.80
CA PHE A 210 1.70 7.68 16.01
C PHE A 210 0.50 6.77 15.73
N LEU A 211 -0.19 7.00 14.60
CA LEU A 211 -1.32 6.19 14.17
C LEU A 211 -0.89 4.75 13.93
N LYS A 212 0.18 4.54 13.17
CA LYS A 212 0.73 3.21 12.87
C LYS A 212 1.33 2.52 14.10
N HIS A 213 1.87 3.29 15.05
CA HIS A 213 2.33 2.74 16.33
C HIS A 213 1.16 2.25 17.20
N LYS A 214 0.05 3.01 17.28
CA LYS A 214 -1.12 2.62 18.05
C LYS A 214 -1.94 1.51 17.38
N VAL A 215 -2.00 1.51 16.05
CA VAL A 215 -2.76 0.54 15.26
C VAL A 215 -1.81 -0.14 14.26
N PRO A 216 -1.15 -1.23 14.68
CA PRO A 216 -0.18 -1.94 13.85
C PRO A 216 -0.83 -2.84 12.79
N THR A 217 -2.12 -3.15 12.92
CA THR A 217 -2.87 -4.03 12.00
C THR A 217 -4.13 -3.31 11.54
N GLU A 218 -4.34 -3.23 10.23
CA GLU A 218 -5.49 -2.55 9.60
C GLU A 218 -6.84 -3.12 10.10
N ASP A 219 -6.86 -4.40 10.48
CA ASP A 219 -8.04 -5.08 11.03
C ASP A 219 -8.50 -4.56 12.39
N ARG A 220 -7.65 -3.81 13.11
CA ARG A 220 -8.00 -3.30 14.46
C ARG A 220 -8.65 -1.93 14.44
N MET A 221 -8.79 -1.29 13.28
CA MET A 221 -9.40 0.03 13.16
C MET A 221 -10.44 0.06 12.03
N ASP A 222 -11.67 0.42 12.39
CA ASP A 222 -12.66 0.83 11.41
C ASP A 222 -12.34 2.28 10.98
N PHE A 223 -11.75 2.41 9.80
CA PHE A 223 -11.35 3.69 9.24
C PHE A 223 -12.54 4.64 9.04
N THR A 224 -13.74 4.13 8.77
CA THR A 224 -14.92 4.99 8.60
C THR A 224 -15.32 5.62 9.93
N MET A 225 -15.33 4.85 11.03
CA MET A 225 -15.54 5.42 12.37
C MET A 225 -14.41 6.37 12.77
N PHE A 226 -13.16 6.00 12.47
CA PHE A 226 -12.00 6.81 12.78
C PHE A 226 -12.09 8.20 12.12
N PHE A 227 -12.30 8.27 10.81
CA PHE A 227 -12.48 9.54 10.10
C PHE A 227 -13.73 10.29 10.59
N GLY A 228 -14.80 9.57 10.94
CA GLY A 228 -15.99 10.14 11.57
C GLY A 228 -15.68 10.89 12.86
N PHE A 229 -14.93 10.27 13.78
CA PHE A 229 -14.50 10.91 15.02
C PHE A 229 -13.48 12.02 14.79
N VAL A 230 -12.56 11.88 13.83
CA VAL A 230 -11.65 12.97 13.43
C VAL A 230 -12.44 14.19 13.00
N GLY A 231 -13.46 14.03 12.15
CA GLY A 231 -14.34 15.12 11.74
C GLY A 231 -15.11 15.74 12.91
N PHE A 232 -15.64 14.91 13.82
CA PHE A 232 -16.37 15.38 15.00
C PHE A 232 -15.48 16.21 15.94
N PHE A 233 -14.30 15.69 16.31
CA PHE A 233 -13.36 16.44 17.16
C PHE A 233 -12.86 17.70 16.48
N ASN A 234 -12.57 17.64 15.18
CA ASN A 234 -12.13 18.82 14.44
C ASN A 234 -13.22 19.91 14.40
N THR A 235 -14.50 19.51 14.31
CA THR A 235 -15.63 20.45 14.40
C THR A 235 -15.64 21.19 15.73
N ILE A 236 -15.45 20.48 16.85
CA ILE A 236 -15.45 21.09 18.19
C ILE A 236 -14.21 21.96 18.42
N ILE A 237 -13.03 21.48 18.01
CA ILE A 237 -11.75 22.14 18.27
C ILE A 237 -11.58 23.39 17.40
N LEU A 238 -12.04 23.37 16.14
CA LEU A 238 -11.94 24.52 15.24
C LEU A 238 -13.05 25.55 15.44
N TRP A 239 -14.16 25.19 16.07
CA TRP A 239 -15.24 26.14 16.35
C TRP A 239 -14.80 27.45 17.05
N PRO A 240 -13.98 27.44 18.12
CA PRO A 240 -13.48 28.67 18.73
C PRO A 240 -12.54 29.49 17.82
N GLY A 241 -12.09 28.93 16.71
CA GLY A 241 -11.33 29.67 15.70
C GLY A 241 -12.13 30.80 15.06
N PHE A 242 -13.44 30.63 14.85
CA PHE A 242 -14.28 31.68 14.25
C PHE A 242 -14.27 33.01 15.03
N PRO A 243 -14.60 33.05 16.33
CA PRO A 243 -14.54 34.31 17.08
C PRO A 243 -13.11 34.83 17.23
N LEU A 244 -12.11 33.94 17.28
CA LEU A 244 -10.71 34.32 17.40
C LEU A 244 -10.23 35.04 16.13
N LEU A 245 -10.51 34.49 14.95
CA LEU A 245 -10.17 35.10 13.65
C LEU A 245 -10.90 36.42 13.39
N ASP A 246 -12.14 36.56 13.88
CA ASP A 246 -12.91 37.80 13.77
C ASP A 246 -12.29 38.91 14.64
N VAL A 247 -11.87 38.58 15.87
CA VAL A 247 -11.18 39.52 16.78
C VAL A 247 -9.81 39.94 16.24
N PHE A 248 -9.06 39.03 15.62
CA PHE A 248 -7.78 39.36 14.97
C PHE A 248 -7.96 40.08 13.61
N GLY A 249 -9.19 40.18 13.10
CA GLY A 249 -9.49 40.78 11.80
C GLY A 249 -8.91 40.00 10.61
N TRP A 250 -8.48 38.76 10.81
CA TRP A 250 -7.93 37.91 9.75
C TRP A 250 -9.02 37.35 8.85
N GLU A 251 -10.18 37.01 9.43
CA GLU A 251 -11.34 36.56 8.69
C GLU A 251 -12.62 37.03 9.38
N THR A 252 -13.34 37.99 8.78
CA THR A 252 -14.63 38.43 9.33
C THR A 252 -15.65 37.29 9.34
N PHE A 253 -16.37 37.12 10.45
CA PHE A 253 -17.41 36.10 10.57
C PHE A 253 -18.69 36.56 9.87
N GLN A 254 -18.85 36.15 8.61
CA GLN A 254 -20.07 36.39 7.84
C GLN A 254 -20.59 35.06 7.29
N LEU A 255 -21.84 34.75 7.60
CA LEU A 255 -22.50 33.56 7.06
C LEU A 255 -22.62 33.68 5.53
N PRO A 256 -22.19 32.66 4.76
CA PRO A 256 -22.29 32.68 3.31
C PRO A 256 -23.74 32.67 2.85
N ASN A 257 -23.99 33.24 1.68
CA ASN A 257 -25.25 33.08 0.97
C ASN A 257 -25.54 31.58 0.71
N LEU A 258 -26.82 31.20 0.64
CA LEU A 258 -27.28 29.82 0.46
C LEU A 258 -26.64 29.16 -0.78
N GLN A 259 -26.45 29.91 -1.86
CA GLN A 259 -25.78 29.42 -3.08
C GLN A 259 -24.31 29.08 -2.85
N HIS A 260 -23.56 29.95 -2.17
CA HIS A 260 -22.16 29.70 -1.83
C HIS A 260 -22.02 28.53 -0.87
N LEU A 261 -22.91 28.44 0.12
CA LEU A 261 -22.98 27.31 1.04
C LEU A 261 -23.25 26.00 0.30
N PHE A 262 -24.19 25.99 -0.66
CA PHE A 262 -24.51 24.82 -1.46
C PHE A 262 -23.32 24.35 -2.30
N TYR A 263 -22.69 25.24 -3.07
CA TYR A 263 -21.51 24.88 -3.89
C TYR A 263 -20.36 24.37 -3.03
N MET A 264 -20.09 25.03 -1.90
CA MET A 264 -19.02 24.61 -1.01
C MET A 264 -19.32 23.28 -0.32
N SER A 265 -20.61 23.03 0.00
CA SER A 265 -21.07 21.78 0.57
C SER A 265 -20.98 20.63 -0.41
N VAL A 266 -21.44 20.80 -1.66
CA VAL A 266 -21.30 19.79 -2.71
C VAL A 266 -19.82 19.50 -2.96
N ASN A 267 -18.98 20.54 -3.03
CA ASN A 267 -17.55 20.37 -3.21
C ASN A 267 -16.87 19.66 -2.04
N GLY A 268 -17.27 19.93 -0.79
CA GLY A 268 -16.77 19.17 0.37
C GLY A 268 -17.28 17.73 0.36
N LEU A 269 -18.57 17.51 0.12
CA LEU A 269 -19.15 16.18 0.16
C LEU A 269 -18.57 15.28 -0.95
N VAL A 270 -18.53 15.77 -2.19
CA VAL A 270 -18.04 14.99 -3.34
C VAL A 270 -16.51 14.99 -3.38
N GLY A 271 -15.90 16.16 -3.23
CA GLY A 271 -14.46 16.34 -3.44
C GLY A 271 -13.59 15.89 -2.27
N THR A 272 -14.09 15.96 -1.02
CA THR A 272 -13.31 15.50 0.14
C THR A 272 -13.88 14.22 0.73
N VAL A 273 -15.15 14.19 1.15
CA VAL A 273 -15.69 13.04 1.89
C VAL A 273 -15.88 11.81 1.01
N LEU A 274 -16.51 11.93 -0.16
CA LEU A 274 -16.73 10.80 -1.05
C LEU A 274 -15.41 10.33 -1.69
N SER A 275 -14.55 11.27 -2.09
CA SER A 275 -13.24 10.95 -2.68
C SER A 275 -12.37 10.13 -1.73
N GLU A 276 -12.26 10.55 -0.46
CA GLU A 276 -11.47 9.82 0.54
C GLU A 276 -12.06 8.45 0.88
N LEU A 277 -13.40 8.34 0.91
CA LEU A 277 -14.06 7.04 1.10
C LEU A 277 -13.77 6.09 -0.06
N LEU A 278 -13.90 6.57 -1.31
CA LEU A 278 -13.61 5.77 -2.49
C LEU A 278 -12.14 5.38 -2.56
N TRP A 279 -11.24 6.29 -2.18
CA TRP A 279 -9.82 6.00 -2.09
C TRP A 279 -9.52 4.90 -1.08
N LEU A 280 -10.06 5.02 0.13
CA LEU A 280 -9.91 4.03 1.18
C LEU A 280 -10.51 2.68 0.77
N TRP A 281 -11.70 2.69 0.15
CA TRP A 281 -12.32 1.47 -0.36
C TRP A 281 -11.46 0.81 -1.46
N GLY A 282 -10.79 1.61 -2.28
CA GLY A 282 -9.78 1.15 -3.23
C GLY A 282 -8.57 0.51 -2.55
N CYS A 283 -8.06 1.09 -1.45
CA CYS A 283 -6.99 0.50 -0.64
C CYS A 283 -7.39 -0.89 -0.11
N PHE A 284 -8.63 -1.05 0.35
CA PHE A 284 -9.16 -2.32 0.84
C PHE A 284 -9.34 -3.38 -0.23
N LEU A 285 -9.81 -2.99 -1.42
CA LEU A 285 -10.08 -3.93 -2.51
C LEU A 285 -8.82 -4.39 -3.23
N THR A 286 -7.72 -3.63 -3.13
CA THR A 286 -6.46 -3.92 -3.81
C THR A 286 -5.32 -3.98 -2.79
N SER A 287 -4.58 -2.90 -2.67
CA SER A 287 -3.59 -2.69 -1.63
C SER A 287 -3.30 -1.20 -1.52
N SER A 288 -2.81 -0.76 -0.37
CA SER A 288 -2.36 0.62 -0.16
C SER A 288 -1.30 1.06 -1.19
N LEU A 289 -0.50 0.13 -1.72
CA LEU A 289 0.46 0.39 -2.79
C LEU A 289 -0.22 0.74 -4.12
N MET A 290 -1.18 -0.08 -4.57
CA MET A 290 -1.92 0.16 -5.82
C MET A 290 -2.77 1.43 -5.76
N ALA A 291 -3.39 1.69 -4.61
CA ALA A 291 -4.14 2.92 -4.38
C ALA A 291 -3.23 4.17 -4.44
N THR A 292 -2.00 4.09 -3.90
CA THR A 292 -1.03 5.19 -3.98
C THR A 292 -0.55 5.42 -5.42
N LEU A 293 -0.33 4.35 -6.19
CA LEU A 293 -0.01 4.47 -7.61
C LEU A 293 -1.14 5.12 -8.41
N SER A 294 -2.40 4.85 -8.05
CA SER A 294 -3.56 5.50 -8.67
C SER A 294 -3.60 7.02 -8.41
N LEU A 295 -3.19 7.48 -7.22
CA LEU A 295 -3.07 8.92 -6.94
C LEU A 295 -2.03 9.63 -7.82
N SER A 296 -0.97 8.95 -8.23
CA SER A 296 0.02 9.53 -9.15
C SER A 296 -0.56 9.80 -10.55
N LEU A 297 -1.59 9.05 -10.95
CA LEU A 297 -2.33 9.26 -12.21
C LEU A 297 -3.23 10.51 -12.15
N THR A 298 -3.50 11.06 -10.97
CA THR A 298 -4.35 12.25 -10.83
C THR A 298 -3.74 13.45 -11.59
N ILE A 299 -2.43 13.67 -11.50
CA ILE A 299 -1.75 14.79 -12.18
C ILE A 299 -1.97 14.75 -13.70
N PRO A 300 -1.58 13.67 -14.44
CA PRO A 300 -1.80 13.61 -15.89
C PRO A 300 -3.29 13.64 -16.27
N LEU A 301 -4.16 13.05 -15.46
CA LEU A 301 -5.60 13.06 -15.73
C LEU A 301 -6.20 14.47 -15.59
N THR A 302 -5.80 15.23 -14.56
CA THR A 302 -6.20 16.64 -14.41
C THR A 302 -5.71 17.51 -15.56
N MET A 303 -4.47 17.29 -16.00
CA MET A 303 -3.89 17.98 -17.15
C MET A 303 -4.67 17.68 -18.44
N PHE A 304 -5.05 16.43 -18.67
CA PHE A 304 -5.85 16.03 -19.82
C PHE A 304 -7.22 16.73 -19.82
N VAL A 305 -7.89 16.75 -18.66
CA VAL A 305 -9.18 17.43 -18.48
C VAL A 305 -9.04 18.94 -18.71
N ASP A 306 -7.97 19.57 -18.23
CA ASP A 306 -7.74 21.00 -18.42
C ASP A 306 -7.48 21.36 -19.90
N ILE A 307 -6.74 20.53 -20.65
CA ILE A 307 -6.56 20.72 -22.09
C ILE A 307 -7.91 20.60 -22.82
N TRP A 308 -8.70 19.58 -22.46
CA TRP A 308 -9.94 19.28 -23.17
C TRP A 308 -11.08 20.27 -22.86
N LEU A 309 -11.26 20.63 -21.58
CA LEU A 309 -12.32 21.53 -21.14
C LEU A 309 -11.96 23.01 -21.23
N LYS A 310 -10.72 23.39 -20.91
CA LYS A 310 -10.29 24.79 -20.79
C LYS A 310 -9.39 25.25 -21.93
N GLY A 311 -8.89 24.35 -22.76
CA GLY A 311 -8.00 24.69 -23.89
C GLY A 311 -6.64 25.24 -23.45
N ILE A 312 -6.21 24.98 -22.22
CA ILE A 312 -4.95 25.50 -21.67
C ILE A 312 -3.77 24.76 -22.32
N LYS A 313 -2.75 25.51 -22.75
CA LYS A 313 -1.50 24.96 -23.30
C LYS A 313 -0.44 24.92 -22.20
N TYR A 314 0.11 23.73 -21.96
CA TYR A 314 1.17 23.52 -20.97
C TYR A 314 2.56 23.57 -21.63
N SER A 315 3.60 23.83 -20.83
CA SER A 315 4.99 23.72 -21.27
C SER A 315 5.37 22.26 -21.55
N LEU A 316 6.31 22.06 -22.50
CA LEU A 316 6.83 20.74 -22.87
C LEU A 316 7.37 19.94 -21.67
N LEU A 317 7.91 20.62 -20.66
CA LEU A 317 8.46 19.98 -19.46
C LEU A 317 7.39 19.20 -18.66
N ILE A 318 6.17 19.71 -18.62
CA ILE A 318 5.06 19.06 -17.90
C ILE A 318 4.63 17.78 -18.63
N TYR A 319 4.66 17.77 -19.97
CA TYR A 319 4.41 16.56 -20.75
C TYR A 319 5.49 15.50 -20.55
N ILE A 320 6.75 15.92 -20.42
CA ILE A 320 7.88 15.01 -20.12
C ILE A 320 7.69 14.36 -18.74
N GLY A 321 7.05 15.02 -17.77
CA GLY A 321 6.68 14.40 -16.49
C GLY A 321 5.41 13.53 -16.55
N ALA A 322 4.39 13.97 -17.27
CA ALA A 322 3.08 13.32 -17.31
C ALA A 322 3.07 11.98 -18.07
N ILE A 323 3.81 11.88 -19.20
CA ILE A 323 3.85 10.67 -20.02
C ILE A 323 4.46 9.48 -19.26
N PRO A 324 5.64 9.61 -18.61
CA PRO A 324 6.20 8.54 -17.78
C PRO A 324 5.27 8.09 -16.65
N MET A 325 4.58 9.02 -15.98
CA MET A 325 3.63 8.69 -14.92
C MET A 325 2.50 7.79 -15.42
N MET A 326 1.88 8.12 -16.57
CA MET A 326 0.87 7.24 -17.17
C MET A 326 1.46 5.88 -17.59
N THR A 327 2.63 5.88 -18.24
CA THR A 327 3.25 4.61 -18.68
C THR A 327 3.61 3.72 -17.50
N SER A 328 4.08 4.30 -16.39
CA SER A 328 4.40 3.58 -15.16
C SER A 328 3.15 2.98 -14.54
N PHE A 329 2.06 3.74 -14.45
CA PHE A 329 0.80 3.23 -13.93
C PHE A 329 0.26 2.04 -14.73
N ILE A 330 0.27 2.14 -16.08
CA ILE A 330 -0.16 1.06 -16.97
C ILE A 330 0.77 -0.15 -16.84
N ALA A 331 2.08 0.08 -16.83
CA ALA A 331 3.09 -0.96 -16.67
C ALA A 331 2.90 -1.76 -15.36
N VAL A 332 2.76 -1.07 -14.24
CA VAL A 332 2.53 -1.72 -12.94
C VAL A 332 1.19 -2.43 -12.92
N SER A 333 0.13 -1.81 -13.44
CA SER A 333 -1.19 -2.44 -13.53
C SER A 333 -1.16 -3.75 -14.32
N LEU A 334 -0.41 -3.79 -15.43
CA LEU A 334 -0.23 -4.99 -16.25
C LEU A 334 0.59 -6.06 -15.52
N LEU A 335 1.67 -5.68 -14.83
CA LEU A 335 2.46 -6.62 -14.01
C LEU A 335 1.61 -7.25 -12.91
N THR A 336 0.80 -6.44 -12.21
CA THR A 336 -0.09 -6.96 -11.16
C THR A 336 -1.22 -7.83 -11.69
N HIS A 337 -1.58 -7.73 -12.98
CA HIS A 337 -2.61 -8.57 -13.58
C HIS A 337 -2.08 -9.93 -14.06
N TYR A 338 -0.82 -9.98 -14.50
CA TYR A 338 -0.18 -11.19 -15.02
C TYR A 338 0.89 -11.69 -14.05
N GLU A 339 0.48 -12.38 -12.99
CA GLU A 339 1.38 -12.85 -11.93
C GLU A 339 2.39 -13.92 -12.40
N SER A 340 2.06 -14.67 -13.45
CA SER A 340 2.90 -15.74 -14.02
C SER A 340 3.67 -15.35 -15.28
N TRP A 341 3.43 -14.16 -15.84
CA TRP A 341 4.02 -13.72 -17.10
C TRP A 341 4.40 -12.25 -17.03
N ASP A 342 5.69 -11.94 -17.22
CA ASP A 342 6.20 -10.56 -17.20
C ASP A 342 6.24 -9.96 -18.63
N PRO A 343 5.15 -9.33 -19.12
CA PRO A 343 5.10 -8.77 -20.48
C PRO A 343 6.15 -7.69 -20.71
N LEU A 344 6.51 -6.93 -19.67
CA LEU A 344 7.51 -5.87 -19.75
C LEU A 344 8.92 -6.43 -19.89
N MET A 345 9.25 -7.49 -19.15
CA MET A 345 10.57 -8.12 -19.22
C MET A 345 10.75 -8.79 -20.59
N ASP A 346 9.72 -9.45 -21.11
CA ASP A 346 9.74 -10.03 -22.46
C ASP A 346 9.82 -8.96 -23.55
N GLY A 347 9.09 -7.85 -23.38
CA GLY A 347 9.18 -6.67 -24.24
C GLY A 347 10.59 -6.05 -24.25
N MET A 348 11.21 -5.89 -23.08
CA MET A 348 12.59 -5.40 -22.94
C MET A 348 13.59 -6.37 -23.56
N LYS A 349 13.45 -7.68 -23.33
CA LYS A 349 14.29 -8.71 -23.96
C LYS A 349 14.12 -8.71 -25.48
N TYR A 350 12.93 -8.46 -25.99
CA TYR A 350 12.66 -8.33 -27.43
C TYR A 350 13.34 -7.08 -28.00
N LEU A 351 13.19 -5.92 -27.35
CA LEU A 351 13.84 -4.67 -27.74
C LEU A 351 15.37 -4.79 -27.71
N HIS A 352 15.93 -5.35 -26.64
CA HIS A 352 17.36 -5.60 -26.52
C HIS A 352 17.86 -6.53 -27.63
N ARG A 353 17.15 -7.64 -27.92
CA ARG A 353 17.48 -8.54 -29.04
C ARG A 353 17.39 -7.83 -30.40
N LYS A 354 16.41 -6.94 -30.58
CA LYS A 354 16.22 -6.17 -31.82
C LYS A 354 17.29 -5.09 -32.01
N CYS A 355 17.67 -4.38 -30.96
CA CYS A 355 18.76 -3.40 -30.95
C CYS A 355 20.13 -4.07 -31.16
N TRP A 356 20.38 -5.21 -30.51
CA TRP A 356 21.60 -5.99 -30.71
C TRP A 356 21.72 -6.49 -32.16
N ARG A 357 20.64 -7.08 -32.72
CA ARG A 357 20.63 -7.53 -34.13
C ARG A 357 20.87 -6.39 -35.11
N ARG A 358 20.36 -5.19 -34.81
CA ARG A 358 20.55 -4.00 -35.65
C ARG A 358 21.99 -3.48 -35.61
N ASN A 359 22.67 -3.52 -34.46
CA ASN A 359 24.09 -3.16 -34.38
C ASN A 359 25.03 -4.17 -35.07
N HIS A 360 24.59 -5.42 -35.23
CA HIS A 360 25.39 -6.47 -35.88
C HIS A 360 25.25 -6.50 -37.42
N MET A 361 24.34 -5.69 -38.00
CA MET A 361 24.17 -5.55 -39.45
C MET A 361 24.88 -4.33 -40.06
N TYR A 362 25.47 -3.46 -39.23
CA TYR A 362 26.22 -2.26 -39.66
C TYR A 362 27.73 -2.36 -39.37
N ARG A 363 28.20 -3.53 -38.92
CA ARG A 363 29.61 -3.96 -38.93
C ARG A 363 29.75 -5.07 -39.95
#